data_AF-A0A6B0WQC6-F1
#
_entry.id   AF-A0A6B0WQC6-F1
#
_cell.length_a   1.000
_cell.length_b   1.000
_cell.length_c   1.000
_cell.angle_alpha   90.00
_cell.angle_beta   90.00
_cell.angle_gamma   90.00
#
_symmetry.space_group_name_H-M   'P 1'
#
loop_
_entity.id
_entity.type
_entity.pdbx_description
1 polymer ?
#
loop_
_entity_poly.entity_id
_entity_poly.type
_entity_poly.pdbx_seq_one_letter_code
_entity_poly.pdbx_strand_id
1 'polypeptide(L)'
;MNALTHSDERWTWFRRAALGIAFLAVAGFAALAATSHAWAQPSDTFSDTDQAGVHSDAVEALGAAGILSGTGCTPERLCPQQPLPRWAMAVWLVRALDGRDPPSTRSSRFVDVPSRRWWAPHVERLFDLRVTKGCGANPARFCPYRPVTRAEMASFLKRAFRLSPADPVEVPGFADTGGNTHESAIDALAAAGITTGCSASPTRYCPDVPVTRAEMASLLTRALRFNATVTWLSAGDSYSSGVGTDPHAHGPCRRSPRSAGPAASDALRQRGWVIAHTHTACEGGLVEDMFNSRPQDPGRLSMWAEHTEVLGGPQRVDIVALSLGGNDVGFEEVVLACVPFTRVTELFLGCPSEDGLRARIDNLVTPARTCPGASRTGSRPDYRCALRIAGDRYGSIADFYREIVSERLTERGRLYVIGYPSLIAPSSEWRLFGPCRVVYKPETVDMLGRLAEQLNRQLAAAVRQANEELGEVRVHYVDTYRPFREGRHEVCGRGSDFLHGITHVGRDPLSGWYRSFHLNNAGHAAVARLLADEVSSTFRPSIGLAEPQRPSG
;
A
#
# COMPACT_ATOMS: atom_id res chain seq x y z
N MET A 1 47.92 -71.43 -16.28
CA MET A 1 48.27 -72.39 -15.21
C MET A 1 47.17 -72.35 -14.16
N ASN A 2 46.50 -73.49 -14.02
CA ASN A 2 45.67 -74.03 -12.94
C ASN A 2 44.78 -73.15 -12.05
N ALA A 3 43.55 -73.66 -11.95
CA ALA A 3 42.40 -73.24 -11.16
C ALA A 3 42.55 -73.49 -9.65
N LEU A 4 41.62 -72.89 -8.88
CA LEU A 4 40.75 -73.47 -7.82
C LEU A 4 40.32 -72.33 -6.86
N THR A 5 39.10 -71.77 -6.95
CA THR A 5 37.78 -72.16 -6.37
C THR A 5 37.43 -71.53 -5.01
N HIS A 6 36.23 -70.93 -4.95
CA HIS A 6 35.26 -70.67 -3.83
C HIS A 6 34.84 -69.18 -3.78
N SER A 7 33.68 -68.81 -4.35
CA SER A 7 32.29 -68.84 -3.79
C SER A 7 32.11 -67.73 -2.72
N ASP A 8 31.22 -66.74 -2.81
CA ASP A 8 29.78 -66.74 -3.11
C ASP A 8 29.31 -65.36 -3.66
N GLU A 9 28.57 -65.34 -4.78
CA GLU A 9 27.15 -64.92 -4.95
C GLU A 9 26.89 -63.39 -4.99
N ARG A 10 26.81 -62.69 -6.13
CA ARG A 10 25.81 -62.68 -7.26
C ARG A 10 24.39 -62.25 -6.78
N TRP A 11 23.67 -61.33 -7.44
CA TRP A 11 23.16 -61.45 -8.81
C TRP A 11 22.69 -60.11 -9.42
N THR A 12 23.13 -59.83 -10.65
CA THR A 12 22.37 -59.08 -11.68
C THR A 12 21.20 -59.95 -12.20
N TRP A 13 20.36 -59.46 -13.11
CA TRP A 13 20.15 -60.04 -14.46
C TRP A 13 18.88 -59.50 -15.15
N PHE A 14 19.08 -59.07 -16.40
CA PHE A 14 18.07 -58.88 -17.44
C PHE A 14 17.53 -60.22 -17.97
N ARG A 15 16.28 -60.22 -18.47
CA ARG A 15 15.67 -61.04 -19.56
C ARG A 15 14.17 -60.64 -19.65
N ARG A 16 13.40 -60.68 -20.73
CA ARG A 16 13.52 -60.83 -22.20
C ARG A 16 12.11 -60.45 -22.74
N ALA A 17 12.02 -59.96 -23.98
CA ALA A 17 10.76 -59.69 -24.67
C ALA A 17 10.03 -60.97 -25.13
N ALA A 18 8.69 -60.96 -25.12
CA ALA A 18 7.81 -61.70 -26.03
C ALA A 18 6.35 -61.17 -25.98
N LEU A 19 5.68 -61.26 -27.13
CA LEU A 19 4.40 -60.69 -27.54
C LEU A 19 3.14 -61.18 -26.78
N GLY A 20 2.06 -60.38 -26.83
CA GLY A 20 0.75 -60.89 -27.25
C GLY A 20 -0.51 -60.57 -26.42
N ILE A 21 -1.30 -59.60 -26.90
CA ILE A 21 -2.79 -59.54 -26.92
C ILE A 21 -3.57 -59.23 -25.62
N ALA A 22 -4.10 -57.99 -25.61
CA ALA A 22 -5.42 -57.48 -25.18
C ALA A 22 -6.12 -58.01 -23.91
N PHE A 23 -6.48 -57.09 -22.99
CA PHE A 23 -7.87 -56.66 -22.74
C PHE A 23 -7.94 -55.45 -21.75
N LEU A 24 -8.54 -54.36 -22.24
CA LEU A 24 -9.40 -53.35 -21.58
C LEU A 24 -9.11 -52.71 -20.20
N ALA A 25 -9.07 -51.36 -20.25
CA ALA A 25 -9.49 -50.35 -19.26
C ALA A 25 -8.68 -50.28 -17.94
N VAL A 26 -8.20 -49.12 -17.47
CA VAL A 26 -8.99 -47.95 -17.04
C VAL A 26 -8.10 -46.69 -17.00
N ALA A 27 -8.67 -45.57 -17.48
CA ALA A 27 -8.40 -44.14 -17.21
C ALA A 27 -6.92 -43.68 -17.06
N GLY A 28 -6.37 -42.79 -17.90
CA GLY A 28 -6.99 -41.54 -18.33
C GLY A 28 -6.55 -40.36 -17.44
N PHE A 29 -5.26 -40.04 -17.40
CA PHE A 29 -4.79 -38.70 -17.00
C PHE A 29 -4.36 -37.97 -18.27
N ALA A 30 -5.36 -37.50 -19.01
CA ALA A 30 -5.14 -36.40 -19.94
C ALA A 30 -4.80 -35.17 -19.09
N ALA A 31 -3.65 -34.57 -19.35
CA ALA A 31 -3.31 -33.26 -18.84
C ALA A 31 -4.44 -32.30 -19.22
N LEU A 32 -5.24 -31.91 -18.24
CA LEU A 32 -6.06 -30.70 -18.32
C LEU A 32 -5.09 -29.53 -18.34
N ALA A 33 -4.56 -29.22 -19.52
CA ALA A 33 -4.25 -27.84 -19.85
C ALA A 33 -5.54 -27.07 -19.59
N ALA A 34 -5.60 -26.36 -18.46
CA ALA A 34 -6.62 -25.38 -18.23
C ALA A 34 -6.47 -24.35 -19.34
N THR A 35 -7.19 -24.56 -20.44
CA THR A 35 -7.48 -23.51 -21.40
C THR A 35 -8.30 -22.50 -20.60
N SER A 36 -7.62 -21.51 -20.02
CA SER A 36 -8.23 -20.25 -19.69
C SER A 36 -8.80 -19.73 -21.01
N HIS A 37 -10.07 -20.06 -21.27
CA HIS A 37 -10.89 -19.29 -22.19
C HIS A 37 -11.12 -17.94 -21.50
N ALA A 38 -10.08 -17.10 -21.49
CA ALA A 38 -10.31 -15.68 -21.57
C ALA A 38 -10.97 -15.51 -22.93
N TRP A 39 -12.28 -15.32 -22.93
CA TRP A 39 -12.97 -14.86 -24.12
C TRP A 39 -12.36 -13.48 -24.39
N ALA A 40 -11.41 -13.40 -25.33
CA ALA A 40 -11.09 -12.15 -25.98
C ALA A 40 -12.39 -11.74 -26.68
N GLN A 41 -13.19 -10.92 -25.99
CA GLN A 41 -14.34 -10.27 -26.62
C GLN A 41 -13.78 -9.50 -27.82
N PRO A 42 -14.43 -9.57 -29.01
CA PRO A 42 -14.02 -8.70 -30.10
C PRO A 42 -14.01 -7.28 -29.55
N SER A 43 -12.90 -6.56 -29.77
CA SER A 43 -12.84 -5.14 -29.43
C SER A 43 -13.99 -4.45 -30.18
N ASP A 44 -14.96 -3.90 -29.45
CA ASP A 44 -16.05 -3.17 -30.09
C ASP A 44 -15.51 -1.84 -30.61
N THR A 45 -15.19 -1.82 -31.90
CA THR A 45 -14.91 -0.60 -32.65
C THR A 45 -16.23 -0.07 -33.19
N PHE A 46 -16.68 1.08 -32.68
CA PHE A 46 -17.86 1.76 -33.23
C PHE A 46 -17.49 2.55 -34.48
N SER A 47 -18.35 2.53 -35.49
CA SER A 47 -18.10 3.20 -36.77
C SER A 47 -18.25 4.72 -36.70
N ASP A 48 -18.80 5.25 -35.60
CA ASP A 48 -19.09 6.67 -35.38
C ASP A 48 -18.29 7.26 -34.20
N THR A 49 -17.15 6.65 -33.87
CA THR A 49 -16.24 7.16 -32.82
C THR A 49 -15.72 8.56 -33.13
N ASP A 50 -15.50 8.89 -34.40
CA ASP A 50 -15.10 10.22 -34.87
C ASP A 50 -16.08 11.33 -34.45
N GLN A 51 -17.36 11.00 -34.32
CA GLN A 51 -18.40 11.92 -33.84
C GLN A 51 -18.31 12.21 -32.33
N ALA A 52 -17.41 11.55 -31.59
CA ALA A 52 -17.16 11.83 -30.18
C ALA A 52 -16.22 13.02 -29.95
N GLY A 53 -15.56 13.53 -31.00
CA GLY A 53 -14.69 14.70 -30.94
C GLY A 53 -13.53 14.49 -29.95
N VAL A 54 -13.38 15.39 -28.97
CA VAL A 54 -12.33 15.31 -27.94
C VAL A 54 -12.45 14.08 -27.01
N HIS A 55 -13.55 13.33 -27.10
CA HIS A 55 -13.80 12.14 -26.29
C HIS A 55 -13.47 10.83 -27.03
N SER A 56 -13.00 10.89 -28.28
CA SER A 56 -12.77 9.71 -29.13
C SER A 56 -11.84 8.69 -28.47
N ASP A 57 -10.67 9.12 -27.98
CA ASP A 57 -9.71 8.25 -27.30
C ASP A 57 -10.33 7.51 -26.10
N ALA A 58 -11.21 8.17 -25.35
CA ALA A 58 -11.89 7.57 -24.21
C ALA A 58 -12.93 6.53 -24.65
N VAL A 59 -13.64 6.79 -25.75
CA VAL A 59 -14.55 5.82 -26.35
C VAL A 59 -13.79 4.60 -26.84
N GLU A 60 -12.67 4.78 -27.55
CA GLU A 60 -11.83 3.69 -28.04
C GLU A 60 -11.26 2.85 -26.91
N ALA A 61 -10.72 3.50 -25.87
CA ALA A 61 -10.15 2.79 -24.72
C ALA A 61 -11.19 1.93 -23.98
N LEU A 62 -12.39 2.46 -23.76
CA LEU A 62 -13.48 1.70 -23.11
C LEU A 62 -14.06 0.61 -24.03
N GLY A 63 -14.11 0.84 -25.34
CA GLY A 63 -14.54 -0.15 -26.33
C GLY A 63 -13.56 -1.32 -26.42
N ALA A 64 -12.27 -1.03 -26.48
CA ALA A 64 -11.20 -2.02 -26.44
C ALA A 64 -11.19 -2.85 -25.14
N ALA A 65 -11.60 -2.25 -24.02
CA ALA A 65 -11.77 -2.95 -22.74
C ALA A 65 -13.09 -3.74 -22.63
N GLY A 66 -13.95 -3.73 -23.65
CA GLY A 66 -15.26 -4.41 -23.65
C GLY A 66 -16.30 -3.76 -22.71
N ILE A 67 -16.01 -2.59 -22.15
CA ILE A 67 -16.91 -1.89 -21.22
C ILE A 67 -18.18 -1.43 -21.95
N LEU A 68 -18.04 -1.00 -23.21
CA LEU A 68 -19.12 -0.44 -24.02
C LEU A 68 -19.99 -1.52 -24.72
N SER A 69 -19.62 -2.79 -24.61
CA SER A 69 -20.17 -3.84 -25.47
C SER A 69 -21.68 -4.04 -25.37
N GLY A 70 -22.34 -4.09 -26.53
CA GLY A 70 -23.79 -4.26 -26.63
C GLY A 70 -24.62 -3.08 -26.09
N THR A 71 -23.99 -1.95 -25.79
CA THR A 71 -24.70 -0.76 -25.27
C THR A 71 -25.02 0.29 -26.34
N GLY A 72 -24.50 0.14 -27.55
CA GLY A 72 -24.67 1.07 -28.67
C GLY A 72 -26.13 1.33 -29.04
N CYS A 73 -26.38 2.44 -29.75
CA CYS A 73 -27.70 2.71 -30.32
C CYS A 73 -28.03 1.73 -31.46
N THR A 74 -27.00 1.20 -32.13
CA THR A 74 -27.03 0.01 -32.99
C THR A 74 -25.84 -0.89 -32.64
N PRO A 75 -25.74 -2.12 -33.18
CA PRO A 75 -24.56 -2.96 -32.97
C PRO A 75 -23.25 -2.29 -33.41
N GLU A 76 -23.26 -1.48 -34.47
CA GLU A 76 -22.07 -0.85 -35.06
C GLU A 76 -21.85 0.60 -34.57
N ARG A 77 -22.84 1.23 -33.93
CA ARG A 77 -22.81 2.66 -33.59
C ARG A 77 -23.00 2.92 -32.10
N LEU A 78 -22.15 3.79 -31.55
CA LEU A 78 -22.27 4.27 -30.19
C LEU A 78 -23.31 5.39 -30.08
N CYS A 79 -23.47 6.22 -31.11
CA CYS A 79 -24.20 7.49 -31.05
C CYS A 79 -23.66 8.43 -29.94
N PRO A 80 -22.40 8.91 -30.04
CA PRO A 80 -21.68 9.58 -28.96
C PRO A 80 -22.37 10.80 -28.35
N GLN A 81 -23.15 11.54 -29.17
CA GLN A 81 -23.84 12.76 -28.76
C GLN A 81 -25.20 12.52 -28.09
N GLN A 82 -25.71 11.28 -28.07
CA GLN A 82 -26.97 10.98 -27.42
C GLN A 82 -26.81 10.95 -25.88
N PRO A 83 -27.84 11.35 -25.12
CA PRO A 83 -27.84 11.18 -23.67
C PRO A 83 -27.71 9.72 -23.24
N LEU A 84 -26.94 9.45 -22.20
CA LEU A 84 -26.75 8.09 -21.68
C LEU A 84 -27.94 7.68 -20.77
N PRO A 85 -28.69 6.61 -21.11
CA PRO A 85 -29.73 6.10 -20.23
C PRO A 85 -29.15 5.34 -19.03
N ARG A 86 -29.89 5.35 -17.91
CA ARG A 86 -29.47 4.72 -16.65
C ARG A 86 -29.13 3.23 -16.76
N TRP A 87 -29.80 2.47 -17.61
CA TRP A 87 -29.47 1.06 -17.82
C TRP A 87 -28.08 0.87 -18.44
N ALA A 88 -27.70 1.72 -19.41
CA ALA A 88 -26.39 1.64 -20.06
C ALA A 88 -25.28 2.10 -19.11
N MET A 89 -25.54 3.15 -18.33
CA MET A 89 -24.66 3.56 -17.22
C MET A 89 -24.40 2.39 -16.25
N ALA A 90 -25.43 1.60 -15.90
CA ALA A 90 -25.25 0.46 -15.02
C ALA A 90 -24.29 -0.59 -15.59
N VAL A 91 -24.42 -0.88 -16.88
CA VAL A 91 -23.49 -1.79 -17.58
C VAL A 91 -22.06 -1.24 -17.53
N TRP A 92 -21.87 0.03 -17.90
CA TRP A 92 -20.52 0.63 -17.98
C TRP A 92 -19.84 0.67 -16.61
N LEU A 93 -20.56 1.09 -15.57
CA LEU A 93 -20.00 1.15 -14.22
C LEU A 93 -19.68 -0.23 -13.65
N VAL A 94 -20.57 -1.22 -13.83
CA VAL A 94 -20.29 -2.57 -13.31
C VAL A 94 -19.11 -3.20 -14.03
N ARG A 95 -19.01 -3.08 -15.36
CA ARG A 95 -17.85 -3.59 -16.09
C ARG A 95 -16.56 -2.88 -15.71
N ALA A 96 -16.60 -1.56 -15.54
CA ALA A 96 -15.47 -0.78 -15.08
C ALA A 96 -14.99 -1.19 -13.67
N LEU A 97 -15.91 -1.54 -12.76
CA LEU A 97 -15.59 -1.90 -11.38
C LEU A 97 -15.21 -3.38 -11.20
N ASP A 98 -15.95 -4.28 -11.83
CA ASP A 98 -15.81 -5.72 -11.63
C ASP A 98 -14.93 -6.40 -12.71
N GLY A 99 -14.66 -5.73 -13.83
CA GLY A 99 -13.91 -6.27 -14.97
C GLY A 99 -14.64 -7.39 -15.73
N ARG A 100 -15.90 -7.67 -15.39
CA ARG A 100 -16.72 -8.75 -15.97
C ARG A 100 -18.21 -8.50 -15.74
N ASP A 101 -19.05 -9.19 -16.51
CA ASP A 101 -20.49 -9.16 -16.31
C ASP A 101 -20.90 -9.95 -15.05
N PRO A 102 -21.89 -9.46 -14.28
CA PRO A 102 -22.39 -10.18 -13.11
C PRO A 102 -23.22 -11.40 -13.51
N PRO A 103 -23.36 -12.40 -12.63
CA PRO A 103 -24.22 -13.56 -12.89
C PRO A 103 -25.66 -13.16 -13.19
N SER A 104 -26.35 -13.93 -14.04
CA SER A 104 -27.77 -13.69 -14.35
C SER A 104 -28.64 -13.67 -13.09
N THR A 105 -29.61 -12.76 -13.03
CA THR A 105 -30.58 -12.69 -11.93
C THR A 105 -31.94 -13.27 -12.34
N ARG A 106 -32.64 -13.90 -11.39
CA ARG A 106 -34.00 -14.44 -11.61
C ARG A 106 -35.10 -13.43 -11.23
N SER A 107 -34.76 -12.45 -10.39
CA SER A 107 -35.68 -11.41 -9.90
C SER A 107 -34.98 -10.05 -9.87
N SER A 108 -35.77 -8.98 -9.77
CA SER A 108 -35.27 -7.62 -9.65
C SER A 108 -35.89 -6.97 -8.42
N ARG A 109 -35.10 -6.15 -7.71
CA ARG A 109 -35.59 -5.32 -6.59
C ARG A 109 -36.42 -4.13 -7.09
N PHE A 110 -36.20 -3.72 -8.34
CA PHE A 110 -36.90 -2.60 -8.96
C PHE A 110 -38.05 -3.10 -9.84
N VAL A 111 -39.26 -2.58 -9.62
CA VAL A 111 -40.48 -3.04 -10.31
C VAL A 111 -40.48 -2.72 -11.80
N ASP A 112 -39.67 -1.75 -12.24
CA ASP A 112 -39.51 -1.32 -13.62
C ASP A 112 -38.28 -1.92 -14.31
N VAL A 113 -37.66 -2.93 -13.71
CA VAL A 113 -36.53 -3.69 -14.27
C VAL A 113 -36.93 -5.16 -14.43
N PRO A 114 -37.36 -5.59 -15.62
CA PRO A 114 -37.70 -6.98 -15.87
C PRO A 114 -36.44 -7.87 -15.83
N SER A 115 -36.44 -8.94 -15.03
CA SER A 115 -35.26 -9.82 -14.86
C SER A 115 -34.78 -10.52 -16.14
N ARG A 116 -35.64 -10.61 -17.17
CA ARG A 116 -35.28 -11.13 -18.50
C ARG A 116 -34.42 -10.18 -19.34
N ARG A 117 -34.23 -8.92 -18.93
CA ARG A 117 -33.34 -7.99 -19.63
C ARG A 117 -31.88 -8.38 -19.33
N TRP A 118 -31.05 -8.47 -20.36
CA TRP A 118 -29.65 -8.87 -20.21
C TRP A 118 -28.83 -7.94 -19.30
N TRP A 119 -29.23 -6.67 -19.20
CA TRP A 119 -28.60 -5.65 -18.34
C TRP A 119 -29.21 -5.58 -16.93
N ALA A 120 -30.28 -6.33 -16.63
CA ALA A 120 -30.88 -6.35 -15.29
C ALA A 120 -29.90 -6.79 -14.19
N PRO A 121 -29.05 -7.81 -14.40
CA PRO A 121 -27.98 -8.17 -13.45
C PRO A 121 -27.06 -7.00 -13.06
N HIS A 122 -26.72 -6.10 -13.99
CA HIS A 122 -25.87 -4.94 -13.72
C HIS A 122 -26.57 -3.92 -12.80
N VAL A 123 -27.89 -3.76 -12.95
CA VAL A 123 -28.67 -2.89 -12.05
C VAL A 123 -28.68 -3.43 -10.63
N GLU A 124 -28.89 -4.74 -10.48
CA GLU A 124 -28.83 -5.40 -9.17
C GLU A 124 -27.43 -5.31 -8.55
N ARG A 125 -26.40 -5.50 -9.37
CA ARG A 125 -25.00 -5.37 -8.93
C ARG A 125 -24.68 -3.95 -8.46
N LEU A 126 -25.16 -2.91 -9.14
CA LEU A 126 -25.01 -1.52 -8.66
C LEU A 126 -25.69 -1.28 -7.31
N PHE A 127 -26.83 -1.93 -7.06
CA PHE A 127 -27.50 -1.84 -5.76
C PHE A 127 -26.66 -2.52 -4.67
N ASP A 128 -26.15 -3.72 -4.94
CA ASP A 128 -25.30 -4.47 -3.99
C ASP A 128 -23.99 -3.71 -3.69
N LEU A 129 -23.44 -3.01 -4.68
CA LEU A 129 -22.29 -2.10 -4.53
C LEU A 129 -22.65 -0.77 -3.84
N ARG A 130 -23.92 -0.56 -3.47
CA ARG A 130 -24.45 0.68 -2.87
C ARG A 130 -24.24 1.93 -3.74
N VAL A 131 -24.10 1.75 -5.04
CA VAL A 131 -23.95 2.83 -6.03
C VAL A 131 -25.29 3.45 -6.40
N THR A 132 -26.39 2.69 -6.34
CA THR A 132 -27.75 3.18 -6.60
C THR A 132 -28.72 2.80 -5.49
N LYS A 133 -29.70 3.68 -5.24
CA LYS A 133 -30.91 3.39 -4.45
C LYS A 133 -32.18 3.35 -5.31
N GLY A 134 -32.04 3.55 -6.62
CA GLY A 134 -33.16 3.79 -7.53
C GLY A 134 -33.54 5.27 -7.67
N CYS A 135 -34.64 5.52 -8.38
CA CYS A 135 -35.29 6.83 -8.60
C CYS A 135 -36.61 6.98 -7.82
N GLY A 136 -37.08 5.92 -7.16
CA GLY A 136 -38.29 5.92 -6.34
C GLY A 136 -38.25 4.76 -5.35
N ALA A 137 -38.90 4.93 -4.19
CA ALA A 137 -38.80 3.99 -3.08
C ALA A 137 -40.03 3.08 -2.91
N ASN A 138 -41.25 3.56 -3.23
CA ASN A 138 -42.51 2.86 -2.97
C ASN A 138 -43.49 2.95 -4.16
N PRO A 139 -43.51 1.96 -5.07
CA PRO A 139 -42.58 0.83 -5.15
C PRO A 139 -41.17 1.26 -5.60
N ALA A 140 -40.16 0.45 -5.29
CA ALA A 140 -38.79 0.70 -5.70
C ALA A 140 -38.66 0.72 -7.23
N ARG A 141 -38.10 1.80 -7.80
CA ARG A 141 -37.92 1.99 -9.26
C ARG A 141 -36.49 2.38 -9.60
N PHE A 142 -35.98 1.95 -10.75
CA PHE A 142 -34.64 2.32 -11.24
C PHE A 142 -34.67 3.41 -12.32
N CYS A 143 -35.77 3.53 -13.05
CA CYS A 143 -35.95 4.42 -14.21
C CYS A 143 -34.95 4.15 -15.34
N PRO A 144 -34.88 2.92 -15.91
CA PRO A 144 -33.77 2.50 -16.78
C PRO A 144 -33.55 3.37 -18.01
N TYR A 145 -34.63 3.90 -18.61
CA TYR A 145 -34.56 4.69 -19.85
C TYR A 145 -34.43 6.20 -19.63
N ARG A 146 -34.50 6.67 -18.38
CA ARG A 146 -34.32 8.10 -18.08
C ARG A 146 -32.83 8.45 -18.30
N PRO A 147 -32.52 9.51 -19.05
CA PRO A 147 -31.16 10.03 -19.13
C PRO A 147 -30.63 10.46 -17.75
N VAL A 148 -29.34 10.28 -17.52
CA VAL A 148 -28.67 10.68 -16.28
C VAL A 148 -28.18 12.13 -16.41
N THR A 149 -28.53 13.00 -15.47
CA THR A 149 -27.98 14.37 -15.43
C THR A 149 -26.53 14.37 -14.96
N ARG A 150 -25.79 15.43 -15.27
CA ARG A 150 -24.39 15.60 -14.82
C ARG A 150 -24.26 15.54 -13.29
N ALA A 151 -25.22 16.09 -12.56
CA ALA A 151 -25.26 16.04 -11.10
C ALA A 151 -25.50 14.62 -10.56
N GLU A 152 -26.47 13.90 -11.12
CA GLU A 152 -26.72 12.50 -10.76
C GLU A 152 -25.51 11.61 -11.07
N MET A 153 -24.87 11.82 -12.23
CA MET A 153 -23.68 11.08 -12.64
C MET A 153 -22.50 11.29 -11.68
N ALA A 154 -22.28 12.51 -11.18
CA ALA A 154 -21.26 12.78 -10.17
C ALA A 154 -21.48 11.93 -8.92
N SER A 155 -22.73 11.86 -8.46
CA SER A 155 -23.12 11.01 -7.33
C SER A 155 -22.89 9.52 -7.58
N PHE A 156 -23.15 9.03 -8.80
CA PHE A 156 -22.85 7.64 -9.16
C PHE A 156 -21.35 7.37 -9.16
N LEU A 157 -20.56 8.22 -9.82
CA LEU A 157 -19.10 8.07 -9.92
C LEU A 157 -18.43 8.17 -8.55
N LYS A 158 -18.83 9.13 -7.70
CA LYS A 158 -18.33 9.24 -6.32
C LYS A 158 -18.53 7.95 -5.53
N ARG A 159 -19.72 7.36 -5.59
CA ARG A 159 -20.01 6.10 -4.87
C ARG A 159 -19.31 4.90 -5.51
N ALA A 160 -19.31 4.81 -6.84
CA ALA A 160 -18.68 3.74 -7.60
C ALA A 160 -17.17 3.66 -7.31
N PHE A 161 -16.50 4.81 -7.33
CA PHE A 161 -15.05 4.91 -7.17
C PHE A 161 -14.64 5.30 -5.74
N ARG A 162 -15.59 5.34 -4.79
CA ARG A 162 -15.38 5.64 -3.36
C ARG A 162 -14.54 6.90 -3.14
N LEU A 163 -14.83 7.95 -3.90
CA LEU A 163 -14.07 9.19 -3.86
C LEU A 163 -14.28 9.88 -2.51
N SER A 164 -13.17 10.29 -1.90
CA SER A 164 -13.21 11.08 -0.68
C SER A 164 -13.90 12.42 -0.93
N PRO A 165 -14.57 13.00 0.09
CA PRO A 165 -15.03 14.38 0.02
C PRO A 165 -13.88 15.31 -0.34
N ALA A 166 -14.16 16.35 -1.14
CA ALA A 166 -13.21 17.43 -1.36
C ALA A 166 -13.15 18.31 -0.12
N ASP A 167 -11.95 18.78 0.23
CA ASP A 167 -11.80 19.77 1.29
C ASP A 167 -12.27 21.14 0.82
N PRO A 168 -13.08 21.88 1.63
CA PRO A 168 -13.66 23.16 1.22
C PRO A 168 -12.66 24.25 0.82
N VAL A 169 -11.39 24.09 1.24
CA VAL A 169 -10.33 25.07 1.03
C VAL A 169 -9.62 24.88 -0.32
N GLU A 170 -9.68 23.68 -0.91
CA GLU A 170 -8.80 23.31 -2.04
C GLU A 170 -9.43 23.44 -3.43
N VAL A 171 -10.77 23.51 -3.54
CA VAL A 171 -11.45 23.52 -4.85
C VAL A 171 -12.21 24.83 -5.05
N PRO A 172 -11.81 25.70 -6.01
CA PRO A 172 -12.68 26.76 -6.49
C PRO A 172 -13.95 26.11 -7.06
N GLY A 173 -15.06 26.21 -6.34
CA GLY A 173 -16.33 25.58 -6.70
C GLY A 173 -16.85 26.07 -8.05
N PHE A 174 -17.71 25.27 -8.67
CA PHE A 174 -18.43 25.69 -9.86
C PHE A 174 -19.50 26.74 -9.51
N ALA A 175 -19.63 27.78 -10.31
CA ALA A 175 -20.51 28.92 -10.00
C ALA A 175 -22.01 28.56 -9.98
N ASP A 176 -22.40 27.39 -10.47
CA ASP A 176 -23.78 26.94 -10.68
C ASP A 176 -24.15 25.67 -9.89
N THR A 177 -23.35 25.28 -8.88
CA THR A 177 -23.60 24.07 -8.07
C THR A 177 -24.12 24.33 -6.67
N GLY A 178 -24.05 25.59 -6.19
CA GLY A 178 -24.48 25.95 -4.85
C GLY A 178 -25.93 25.56 -4.57
N GLY A 179 -26.15 24.77 -3.52
CA GLY A 179 -27.48 24.30 -3.11
C GLY A 179 -27.98 23.07 -3.88
N ASN A 180 -27.18 22.51 -4.80
CA ASN A 180 -27.49 21.24 -5.45
C ASN A 180 -27.24 20.08 -4.47
N THR A 181 -28.16 19.13 -4.36
CA THR A 181 -28.02 17.96 -3.46
C THR A 181 -26.83 17.06 -3.82
N HIS A 182 -26.27 17.20 -5.03
CA HIS A 182 -25.10 16.48 -5.51
C HIS A 182 -23.79 17.29 -5.45
N GLU A 183 -23.80 18.50 -4.90
CA GLU A 183 -22.64 19.41 -4.82
C GLU A 183 -21.39 18.70 -4.27
N SER A 184 -21.49 18.05 -3.09
CA SER A 184 -20.36 17.31 -2.50
C SER A 184 -19.83 16.14 -3.35
N ALA A 185 -20.59 15.68 -4.34
CA ALA A 185 -20.12 14.69 -5.31
C ALA A 185 -19.43 15.35 -6.49
N ILE A 186 -19.93 16.50 -6.93
CA ILE A 186 -19.32 17.31 -7.98
C ILE A 186 -17.93 17.78 -7.54
N ASP A 187 -17.80 18.28 -6.32
CA ASP A 187 -16.53 18.76 -5.78
C ASP A 187 -15.51 17.61 -5.65
N ALA A 188 -15.95 16.43 -5.18
CA ALA A 188 -15.11 15.24 -5.11
C ALA A 188 -14.58 14.81 -6.49
N LEU A 189 -15.41 14.92 -7.54
CA LEU A 189 -14.98 14.64 -8.91
C LEU A 189 -13.98 15.70 -9.41
N ALA A 190 -14.17 16.96 -9.06
CA ALA A 190 -13.25 18.05 -9.43
C ALA A 190 -11.89 17.90 -8.74
N ALA A 191 -11.89 17.63 -7.43
CA ALA A 191 -10.69 17.35 -6.65
C ALA A 191 -9.92 16.13 -7.19
N ALA A 192 -10.65 15.11 -7.65
CA ALA A 192 -10.07 13.92 -8.28
C ALA A 192 -9.61 14.14 -9.75
N GLY A 193 -9.78 15.34 -10.31
CA GLY A 193 -9.46 15.63 -11.72
C GLY A 193 -10.34 14.89 -12.73
N ILE A 194 -11.48 14.33 -12.28
CA ILE A 194 -12.40 13.57 -13.13
C ILE A 194 -13.25 14.51 -13.99
N THR A 195 -13.56 15.71 -13.51
CA THR A 195 -14.33 16.71 -14.25
C THR A 195 -13.69 18.09 -14.24
N THR A 196 -13.83 18.82 -15.34
CA THR A 196 -13.45 20.23 -15.50
C THR A 196 -14.66 21.15 -15.67
N GLY A 197 -15.88 20.61 -15.54
CA GLY A 197 -17.12 21.34 -15.82
C GLY A 197 -17.49 21.40 -17.31
N CYS A 198 -18.45 22.25 -17.64
CA CYS A 198 -18.97 22.51 -18.99
C CYS A 198 -18.51 23.86 -19.57
N SER A 199 -18.01 24.76 -18.74
CA SER A 199 -17.51 26.09 -19.15
C SER A 199 -16.39 26.51 -18.21
N ALA A 200 -15.35 27.16 -18.75
CA ALA A 200 -14.21 27.66 -18.00
C ALA A 200 -14.32 29.14 -17.60
N SER A 201 -15.22 29.91 -18.23
CA SER A 201 -15.40 31.35 -17.94
C SER A 201 -16.84 31.82 -18.16
N PRO A 202 -17.66 31.94 -17.09
CA PRO A 202 -17.36 31.51 -15.73
C PRO A 202 -17.22 29.97 -15.64
N THR A 203 -16.49 29.49 -14.64
CA THR A 203 -16.36 28.06 -14.34
C THR A 203 -17.72 27.50 -13.92
N ARG A 204 -18.31 26.62 -14.74
CA ARG A 204 -19.64 26.01 -14.51
C ARG A 204 -19.62 24.50 -14.69
N TYR A 205 -20.49 23.80 -13.96
CA TYR A 205 -20.66 22.36 -14.05
C TYR A 205 -21.82 21.93 -14.95
N CYS A 206 -22.86 22.77 -15.10
CA CYS A 206 -24.12 22.48 -15.80
C CYS A 206 -24.86 21.26 -15.20
N PRO A 207 -25.27 21.28 -13.92
CA PRO A 207 -25.72 20.10 -13.18
C PRO A 207 -26.96 19.39 -13.78
N ASP A 208 -27.86 20.14 -14.41
CA ASP A 208 -29.15 19.64 -14.90
C ASP A 208 -29.11 19.07 -16.32
N VAL A 209 -28.00 19.28 -17.03
CA VAL A 209 -27.84 18.79 -18.41
C VAL A 209 -27.58 17.27 -18.38
N PRO A 210 -28.25 16.47 -19.25
CA PRO A 210 -27.92 15.05 -19.41
C PRO A 210 -26.49 14.84 -19.89
N VAL A 211 -25.80 13.84 -19.32
CA VAL A 211 -24.48 13.42 -19.79
C VAL A 211 -24.63 12.66 -21.10
N THR A 212 -23.89 13.06 -22.12
CA THR A 212 -23.80 12.31 -23.39
C THR A 212 -22.95 11.05 -23.22
N ARG A 213 -23.09 10.09 -24.14
CA ARG A 213 -22.29 8.86 -24.12
C ARG A 213 -20.80 9.14 -24.23
N ALA A 214 -20.40 10.09 -25.07
CA ALA A 214 -19.01 10.52 -25.22
C ALA A 214 -18.46 11.21 -23.97
N GLU A 215 -19.21 12.13 -23.36
CA GLU A 215 -18.80 12.75 -22.10
C GLU A 215 -18.65 11.72 -20.98
N MET A 216 -19.59 10.78 -20.88
CA MET A 216 -19.49 9.69 -19.90
C MET A 216 -18.23 8.85 -20.13
N ALA A 217 -17.87 8.57 -21.40
CA ALA A 217 -16.65 7.81 -21.70
C ALA A 217 -15.40 8.50 -21.14
N SER A 218 -15.33 9.83 -21.28
CA SER A 218 -14.23 10.62 -20.72
C SER A 218 -14.24 10.65 -19.19
N LEU A 219 -15.40 10.87 -18.56
CA LEU A 219 -15.54 10.84 -17.10
C LEU A 219 -15.11 9.47 -16.53
N LEU A 220 -15.59 8.38 -17.14
CA LEU A 220 -15.29 7.02 -16.72
C LEU A 220 -13.81 6.66 -16.92
N THR A 221 -13.22 7.06 -18.05
CA THR A 221 -11.80 6.86 -18.32
C THR A 221 -10.93 7.60 -17.30
N ARG A 222 -11.25 8.85 -16.97
CA ARG A 222 -10.53 9.61 -15.92
C ARG A 222 -10.74 8.98 -14.54
N ALA A 223 -11.95 8.56 -14.22
CA ALA A 223 -12.24 7.87 -12.95
C ALA A 223 -11.47 6.55 -12.82
N LEU A 224 -11.38 5.76 -13.89
CA LEU A 224 -10.59 4.53 -13.93
C LEU A 224 -9.10 4.80 -13.76
N ARG A 225 -8.56 5.85 -14.41
CA ARG A 225 -7.16 6.27 -14.22
C ARG A 225 -6.89 6.74 -12.80
N PHE A 226 -7.77 7.57 -12.24
CA PHE A 226 -7.67 8.04 -10.85
C PHE A 226 -7.66 6.87 -9.87
N ASN A 227 -8.61 5.94 -10.00
CA ASN A 227 -8.74 4.79 -9.11
C ASN A 227 -7.62 3.74 -9.29
N ALA A 228 -7.03 3.66 -10.49
CA ALA A 228 -5.86 2.83 -10.76
C ALA A 228 -4.58 3.38 -10.13
N THR A 229 -4.48 4.70 -9.93
CA THR A 229 -3.34 5.31 -9.26
C THR A 229 -3.40 4.96 -7.78
N VAL A 230 -2.32 4.39 -7.26
CA VAL A 230 -2.13 4.10 -5.85
C VAL A 230 -1.36 5.24 -5.23
N THR A 231 -1.95 5.89 -4.24
CA THR A 231 -1.28 6.96 -3.48
C THR A 231 -0.52 6.33 -2.32
N TRP A 232 0.79 6.58 -2.24
CA TRP A 232 1.70 5.93 -1.29
C TRP A 232 2.50 6.96 -0.52
N LEU A 233 2.46 6.89 0.82
CA LEU A 233 3.35 7.62 1.73
C LEU A 233 4.36 6.69 2.41
N SER A 234 5.65 6.99 2.27
CA SER A 234 6.72 6.36 3.07
C SER A 234 7.17 7.30 4.19
N ALA A 235 6.77 6.97 5.42
CA ALA A 235 7.05 7.72 6.64
C ALA A 235 7.87 6.87 7.62
N GLY A 236 8.25 7.45 8.76
CA GLY A 236 8.92 6.71 9.84
C GLY A 236 10.28 7.28 10.22
N ASP A 237 11.03 6.47 10.95
CA ASP A 237 12.34 6.81 11.51
C ASP A 237 13.50 6.57 10.52
N SER A 238 14.73 6.42 11.05
CA SER A 238 15.95 6.21 10.27
C SER A 238 15.97 4.91 9.44
N TYR A 239 15.27 3.85 9.89
CA TYR A 239 15.14 2.60 9.13
C TYR A 239 14.21 2.76 7.93
N SER A 240 13.26 3.69 7.99
CA SER A 240 12.42 4.09 6.86
C SER A 240 13.08 5.15 5.97
N SER A 241 13.86 6.08 6.54
CA SER A 241 14.50 7.15 5.76
C SER A 241 15.68 6.65 4.92
N GLY A 242 16.34 5.58 5.36
CA GLY A 242 17.47 4.99 4.66
C GLY A 242 18.81 5.59 5.07
N VAL A 243 18.95 5.97 6.35
CA VAL A 243 20.24 6.32 6.92
C VAL A 243 21.25 5.21 6.62
N GLY A 244 22.34 5.56 5.98
CA GLY A 244 23.41 4.65 5.60
C GLY A 244 23.35 4.08 4.18
N THR A 245 22.24 4.23 3.45
CA THR A 245 22.06 3.79 2.05
C THR A 245 22.25 4.89 0.99
N ASP A 246 23.26 4.74 0.12
CA ASP A 246 23.54 5.71 -0.94
C ASP A 246 22.62 5.51 -2.18
N PRO A 247 22.25 6.59 -2.90
CA PRO A 247 22.56 7.99 -2.60
C PRO A 247 21.72 8.50 -1.42
N HIS A 248 22.27 9.37 -0.60
CA HIS A 248 21.49 10.08 0.42
C HIS A 248 21.28 11.52 0.00
N ALA A 249 20.08 12.04 0.21
CA ALA A 249 19.85 13.47 0.17
C ALA A 249 20.66 14.16 1.27
N HIS A 250 21.40 15.22 0.92
CA HIS A 250 22.02 16.11 1.88
C HIS A 250 20.91 16.92 2.57
N GLY A 251 20.48 16.47 3.75
CA GLY A 251 19.44 17.13 4.55
C GLY A 251 19.29 16.46 5.92
N PRO A 252 18.63 17.14 6.88
CA PRO A 252 18.54 16.68 8.27
C PRO A 252 17.82 15.34 8.41
N CYS A 253 16.98 14.96 7.43
CA CYS A 253 16.25 13.70 7.44
C CYS A 253 16.99 12.50 6.87
N ARG A 254 18.15 12.71 6.24
CA ARG A 254 18.99 11.64 5.67
C ARG A 254 18.24 10.66 4.76
N ARG A 255 17.27 11.16 3.98
CA ARG A 255 16.45 10.34 3.10
C ARG A 255 17.26 9.77 1.94
N SER A 256 17.01 8.51 1.62
CA SER A 256 17.56 7.83 0.45
C SER A 256 16.43 7.37 -0.46
N PRO A 257 16.48 7.58 -1.79
CA PRO A 257 15.54 6.98 -2.72
C PRO A 257 15.71 5.45 -2.83
N ARG A 258 16.74 4.88 -2.20
CA ARG A 258 16.92 3.42 -2.10
C ARG A 258 16.48 2.85 -0.76
N SER A 259 15.88 3.67 0.11
CA SER A 259 15.25 3.17 1.33
C SER A 259 14.07 2.24 1.00
N ALA A 260 13.60 1.47 1.98
CA ALA A 260 12.74 0.32 1.73
C ALA A 260 11.39 0.72 1.10
N GLY A 261 10.78 1.82 1.55
CA GLY A 261 9.51 2.33 1.03
C GLY A 261 9.58 2.75 -0.45
N PRO A 262 10.45 3.71 -0.82
CA PRO A 262 10.72 4.08 -2.21
C PRO A 262 11.07 2.87 -3.09
N ALA A 263 11.97 1.99 -2.65
CA ALA A 263 12.39 0.84 -3.43
C ALA A 263 11.26 -0.19 -3.64
N ALA A 264 10.36 -0.37 -2.65
CA ALA A 264 9.18 -1.23 -2.80
C ALA A 264 8.18 -0.64 -3.80
N SER A 265 7.95 0.67 -3.74
CA SER A 265 7.12 1.40 -4.71
C SER A 265 7.66 1.21 -6.13
N ASP A 266 8.96 1.36 -6.34
CA ASP A 266 9.59 1.15 -7.65
C ASP A 266 9.49 -0.31 -8.13
N ALA A 267 9.62 -1.28 -7.23
CA ALA A 267 9.41 -2.69 -7.56
C ALA A 267 7.97 -2.98 -8.02
N LEU A 268 6.97 -2.35 -7.41
CA LEU A 268 5.58 -2.49 -7.84
C LEU A 268 5.27 -1.75 -9.15
N ARG A 269 5.90 -0.59 -9.39
CA ARG A 269 5.83 0.09 -10.69
C ARG A 269 6.35 -0.81 -11.82
N GLN A 270 7.44 -1.55 -11.57
CA GLN A 270 7.95 -2.55 -12.51
C GLN A 270 6.99 -3.74 -12.72
N ARG A 271 6.07 -3.99 -11.77
CA ARG A 271 4.97 -4.96 -11.89
C ARG A 271 3.70 -4.34 -12.53
N GLY A 272 3.79 -3.14 -13.10
CA GLY A 272 2.70 -2.47 -13.82
C GLY A 272 1.78 -1.61 -12.96
N TRP A 273 2.13 -1.34 -11.70
CA TRP A 273 1.32 -0.46 -10.84
C TRP A 273 1.58 1.01 -11.16
N VAL A 274 0.52 1.81 -11.20
CA VAL A 274 0.64 3.27 -11.28
C VAL A 274 0.64 3.81 -9.85
N ILE A 275 1.77 4.37 -9.40
CA ILE A 275 1.94 4.81 -8.00
C ILE A 275 2.35 6.29 -7.95
N ALA A 276 1.58 7.10 -7.24
CA ALA A 276 1.95 8.45 -6.81
C ALA A 276 2.56 8.35 -5.40
N HIS A 277 3.86 8.61 -5.28
CA HIS A 277 4.63 8.32 -4.07
C HIS A 277 5.21 9.58 -3.43
N THR A 278 5.15 9.66 -2.10
CA THR A 278 5.80 10.66 -1.28
C THR A 278 6.67 10.01 -0.20
N HIS A 279 7.75 10.69 0.20
CA HIS A 279 8.69 10.20 1.20
C HIS A 279 9.02 11.26 2.25
N THR A 280 8.50 11.09 3.46
CA THR A 280 8.66 12.03 4.57
C THR A 280 9.37 11.43 5.79
N ALA A 281 9.75 10.15 5.73
CA ALA A 281 10.50 9.51 6.81
C ALA A 281 11.78 10.27 7.15
N CYS A 282 12.19 10.25 8.41
CA CYS A 282 13.25 11.11 8.87
C CYS A 282 14.05 10.48 10.01
N GLU A 283 15.36 10.70 10.00
CA GLU A 283 16.23 10.30 11.10
C GLU A 283 15.74 10.88 12.44
N GLY A 284 15.79 10.04 13.48
CA GLY A 284 15.32 10.38 14.83
C GLY A 284 13.80 10.54 14.96
N GLY A 285 13.01 10.15 13.95
CA GLY A 285 11.55 10.25 13.97
C GLY A 285 10.91 9.46 15.13
N LEU A 286 9.98 10.09 15.83
CA LEU A 286 9.13 9.52 16.89
C LEU A 286 7.72 9.27 16.36
N VAL A 287 6.93 8.45 17.06
CA VAL A 287 5.51 8.23 16.74
C VAL A 287 4.74 9.56 16.68
N GLU A 288 5.01 10.48 17.62
CA GLU A 288 4.32 11.78 17.67
C GLU A 288 4.64 12.69 16.46
N ASP A 289 5.80 12.51 15.79
CA ASP A 289 6.22 13.35 14.67
C ASP A 289 5.43 13.10 13.39
N MET A 290 4.69 11.99 13.33
CA MET A 290 3.79 11.74 12.21
C MET A 290 2.78 12.88 12.07
N PHE A 291 2.30 13.42 13.20
CA PHE A 291 1.23 14.42 13.23
C PHE A 291 1.61 15.73 13.91
N ASN A 292 2.64 15.76 14.76
CA ASN A 292 3.02 16.95 15.50
C ASN A 292 4.39 17.46 15.05
N SER A 293 4.52 18.77 14.88
CA SER A 293 5.82 19.42 14.72
C SER A 293 6.52 19.52 16.08
N ARG A 294 7.85 19.39 16.09
CA ARG A 294 8.63 19.49 17.33
C ARG A 294 8.91 20.95 17.69
N PRO A 295 8.64 21.37 18.94
CA PRO A 295 9.04 22.70 19.41
C PRO A 295 10.55 22.93 19.36
N GLN A 296 11.35 21.85 19.47
CA GLN A 296 12.81 21.93 19.48
C GLN A 296 13.43 22.05 18.08
N ASP A 297 12.63 21.88 17.01
CA ASP A 297 13.05 22.04 15.62
C ASP A 297 12.11 23.03 14.90
N PRO A 298 12.14 24.32 15.30
CA PRO A 298 11.23 25.33 14.76
C PRO A 298 11.46 25.51 13.25
N GLY A 299 10.48 25.09 12.46
CA GLY A 299 10.52 25.12 10.99
C GLY A 299 10.36 23.75 10.33
N ARG A 300 10.50 22.67 11.09
CA ARG A 300 10.24 21.31 10.59
C ARG A 300 8.76 20.94 10.78
N LEU A 301 8.08 20.68 9.66
CA LEU A 301 6.71 20.17 9.65
C LEU A 301 6.64 18.73 10.18
N SER A 302 5.47 18.31 10.63
CA SER A 302 5.19 16.88 10.87
C SER A 302 5.29 16.09 9.55
N MET A 303 5.51 14.78 9.63
CA MET A 303 5.64 13.94 8.43
C MET A 303 4.37 13.99 7.55
N TRP A 304 3.19 14.15 8.18
CA TRP A 304 1.93 14.31 7.47
C TRP A 304 1.78 15.71 6.85
N ALA A 305 2.11 16.77 7.59
CA ALA A 305 2.02 18.13 7.06
C ALA A 305 3.02 18.34 5.91
N GLU A 306 4.24 17.80 5.99
CA GLU A 306 5.18 17.84 4.87
C GLU A 306 4.62 17.12 3.63
N HIS A 307 3.95 15.97 3.84
CA HIS A 307 3.32 15.22 2.75
C HIS A 307 2.25 16.06 2.03
N THR A 308 1.38 16.73 2.76
CA THR A 308 0.23 17.43 2.18
C THR A 308 0.57 18.86 1.74
N GLU A 309 1.28 19.62 2.57
CA GLU A 309 1.49 21.06 2.37
C GLU A 309 2.70 21.37 1.49
N VAL A 310 3.73 20.51 1.50
CA VAL A 310 4.98 20.74 0.76
C VAL A 310 5.07 19.87 -0.47
N LEU A 311 4.74 18.59 -0.34
CA LEU A 311 4.86 17.62 -1.44
C LEU A 311 3.58 17.49 -2.28
N GLY A 312 2.51 18.21 -1.93
CA GLY A 312 1.24 18.21 -2.67
C GLY A 312 0.54 16.86 -2.67
N GLY A 313 0.80 16.04 -1.65
CA GLY A 313 0.14 14.76 -1.48
C GLY A 313 -1.31 14.91 -0.97
N PRO A 314 -2.19 13.92 -1.22
CA PRO A 314 -3.58 14.01 -0.83
C PRO A 314 -3.75 13.86 0.70
N GLN A 315 -4.82 14.43 1.25
CA GLN A 315 -5.16 14.31 2.67
C GLN A 315 -5.50 12.87 3.11
N ARG A 316 -5.78 11.98 2.15
CA ARG A 316 -5.94 10.54 2.37
C ARG A 316 -5.18 9.75 1.31
N VAL A 317 -4.43 8.74 1.74
CA VAL A 317 -3.63 7.88 0.86
C VAL A 317 -4.09 6.43 0.90
N ASP A 318 -3.68 5.64 -0.09
CA ASP A 318 -3.98 4.21 -0.15
C ASP A 318 -2.98 3.38 0.64
N ILE A 319 -1.72 3.77 0.65
CA ILE A 319 -0.65 3.04 1.32
C ILE A 319 0.12 4.00 2.21
N VAL A 320 0.24 3.65 3.49
CA VAL A 320 1.28 4.20 4.37
C VAL A 320 2.22 3.06 4.73
N ALA A 321 3.52 3.23 4.51
CA ALA A 321 4.55 2.31 4.95
C ALA A 321 5.49 3.02 5.92
N LEU A 322 5.69 2.47 7.13
CA LEU A 322 6.52 3.10 8.16
C LEU A 322 7.19 2.13 9.13
N SER A 323 8.34 2.54 9.69
CA SER A 323 8.92 2.03 10.93
C SER A 323 8.97 3.15 11.97
N LEU A 324 8.34 2.95 13.13
CA LEU A 324 8.33 3.88 14.27
C LEU A 324 8.26 3.07 15.58
N GLY A 325 8.79 3.61 16.67
CA GLY A 325 8.79 2.98 17.99
C GLY A 325 10.19 2.77 18.59
N GLY A 326 11.21 2.55 17.76
CA GLY A 326 12.59 2.33 18.23
C GLY A 326 13.19 3.54 18.95
N ASN A 327 12.95 4.74 18.41
CA ASN A 327 13.36 6.00 19.04
C ASN A 327 12.53 6.31 20.29
N ASP A 328 11.24 5.98 20.25
CA ASP A 328 10.29 6.22 21.35
C ASP A 328 10.66 5.43 22.62
N VAL A 329 11.23 4.23 22.47
CA VAL A 329 11.72 3.43 23.60
C VAL A 329 13.16 3.75 24.02
N GLY A 330 13.88 4.53 23.19
CA GLY A 330 15.29 4.88 23.42
C GLY A 330 16.26 3.77 23.06
N PHE A 331 15.96 2.94 22.06
CA PHE A 331 16.82 1.83 21.67
C PHE A 331 18.22 2.30 21.22
N GLU A 332 18.30 3.46 20.56
CA GLU A 332 19.57 4.10 20.17
C GLU A 332 20.47 4.39 21.39
N GLU A 333 19.92 4.87 22.51
CA GLU A 333 20.71 5.14 23.72
C GLU A 333 21.37 3.88 24.26
N VAL A 334 20.64 2.76 24.22
CA VAL A 334 21.16 1.48 24.71
C VAL A 334 22.26 0.99 23.78
N VAL A 335 22.10 1.12 22.46
CA VAL A 335 23.17 0.79 21.52
C VAL A 335 24.39 1.70 21.74
N LEU A 336 24.21 3.02 21.85
CA LEU A 336 25.29 3.99 22.06
C LEU A 336 26.02 3.83 23.40
N ALA A 337 25.30 3.52 24.48
CA ALA A 337 25.88 3.37 25.82
C ALA A 337 26.51 2.00 26.03
N CYS A 338 25.94 0.93 25.45
CA CYS A 338 26.37 -0.44 25.74
C CYS A 338 27.36 -0.98 24.70
N VAL A 339 27.38 -0.43 23.48
CA VAL A 339 28.34 -0.80 22.43
C VAL A 339 29.42 0.28 22.35
N PRO A 340 30.69 0.00 22.69
CA PRO A 340 31.73 1.01 22.69
C PRO A 340 32.02 1.52 21.28
N PHE A 341 31.64 2.78 21.00
CA PHE A 341 31.99 3.48 19.76
C PHE A 341 33.43 4.00 19.77
N THR A 342 33.96 4.31 20.96
CA THR A 342 35.37 4.63 21.24
C THR A 342 35.71 4.25 22.69
N ARG A 343 37.00 4.08 23.06
CA ARG A 343 37.43 3.83 24.46
C ARG A 343 37.05 4.95 25.46
N VAL A 344 36.47 6.07 25.00
CA VAL A 344 36.12 7.24 25.81
C VAL A 344 34.65 7.19 26.29
N THR A 345 33.74 6.55 25.54
CA THR A 345 32.31 6.49 25.91
C THR A 345 32.02 5.51 27.07
N GLU A 346 32.82 4.45 27.23
CA GLU A 346 32.71 3.50 28.36
C GLU A 346 33.00 4.12 29.73
N LEU A 347 33.74 5.23 29.79
CA LEU A 347 34.20 5.82 31.06
C LEU A 347 33.14 6.67 31.77
N PHE A 348 32.01 7.01 31.13
CA PHE A 348 31.04 7.97 31.70
C PHE A 348 29.56 7.59 31.58
N LEU A 349 29.17 6.68 30.68
CA LEU A 349 27.76 6.31 30.45
C LEU A 349 27.58 4.82 30.74
N GLY A 350 27.19 4.47 31.96
CA GLY A 350 26.84 3.08 32.28
C GLY A 350 25.74 2.55 31.33
N CYS A 351 25.86 1.31 30.88
CA CYS A 351 24.84 0.65 30.06
C CYS A 351 23.49 0.59 30.81
N PRO A 352 22.37 1.08 30.21
CA PRO A 352 21.06 1.04 30.85
C PRO A 352 20.60 -0.39 31.22
N SER A 353 19.73 -0.51 32.22
CA SER A 353 19.22 -1.82 32.65
C SER A 353 18.26 -2.42 31.61
N GLU A 354 18.39 -3.74 31.36
CA GLU A 354 17.49 -4.52 30.50
C GLU A 354 16.02 -4.31 30.89
N ASP A 355 15.72 -4.32 32.20
CA ASP A 355 14.38 -4.14 32.74
C ASP A 355 13.78 -2.76 32.43
N GLY A 356 14.60 -1.71 32.43
CA GLY A 356 14.16 -0.35 32.12
C GLY A 356 13.72 -0.22 30.67
N LEU A 357 14.52 -0.73 29.73
CA LEU A 357 14.16 -0.71 28.31
C LEU A 357 12.98 -1.66 28.02
N ARG A 358 12.95 -2.84 28.65
CA ARG A 358 11.82 -3.77 28.57
C ARG A 358 10.50 -3.09 28.94
N ALA A 359 10.47 -2.39 30.08
CA ALA A 359 9.27 -1.67 30.51
C ALA A 359 8.85 -0.58 29.52
N ARG A 360 9.80 0.15 28.92
CA ARG A 360 9.51 1.14 27.87
C ARG A 360 8.91 0.49 26.62
N ILE A 361 9.43 -0.66 26.20
CA ILE A 361 8.90 -1.44 25.07
C ILE A 361 7.47 -1.90 25.34
N ASP A 362 7.19 -2.42 26.53
CA ASP A 362 5.83 -2.87 26.90
C ASP A 362 4.84 -1.70 26.98
N ASN A 363 5.31 -0.51 27.39
CA ASN A 363 4.51 0.72 27.45
C ASN A 363 4.09 1.25 26.07
N LEU A 364 4.71 0.85 24.96
CA LEU A 364 4.26 1.25 23.62
C LEU A 364 2.85 0.74 23.32
N VAL A 365 2.52 -0.48 23.75
CA VAL A 365 1.23 -1.11 23.51
C VAL A 365 0.28 -0.88 24.68
N THR A 366 0.80 -0.95 25.90
CA THR A 366 0.01 -0.75 27.13
C THR A 366 0.60 0.39 27.96
N PRO A 367 0.25 1.66 27.66
CA PRO A 367 0.81 2.81 28.36
C PRO A 367 0.53 2.76 29.87
N ALA A 368 1.56 2.98 30.68
CA ALA A 368 1.41 3.09 32.12
C ALA A 368 0.60 4.35 32.51
N ARG A 369 -0.31 4.23 33.49
CA ARG A 369 -1.16 5.36 33.97
C ARG A 369 -0.38 6.44 34.72
N THR A 370 0.81 6.13 35.25
CA THR A 370 1.70 7.06 35.95
C THR A 370 3.16 6.71 35.65
N CYS A 371 4.01 7.73 35.51
CA CYS A 371 5.43 7.54 35.24
C CYS A 371 6.34 8.30 36.20
N PRO A 372 7.00 7.60 37.14
CA PRO A 372 8.04 8.19 37.98
C PRO A 372 9.30 8.46 37.14
N GLY A 373 9.79 9.71 37.11
CA GLY A 373 11.14 10.04 36.62
C GLY A 373 11.27 10.81 35.30
N ALA A 374 10.18 11.25 34.66
CA ALA A 374 10.25 12.14 33.50
C ALA A 374 10.66 13.56 33.94
N SER A 375 11.91 13.94 33.71
CA SER A 375 12.38 15.33 33.93
C SER A 375 12.36 16.12 32.62
N ARG A 376 11.74 17.31 32.68
CA ARG A 376 11.58 18.28 31.59
C ARG A 376 12.83 19.13 31.31
N THR A 377 13.95 18.93 32.01
CA THR A 377 15.01 19.95 32.15
C THR A 377 16.39 19.55 31.60
N GLY A 378 16.48 18.71 30.56
CA GLY A 378 17.76 18.35 29.95
C GLY A 378 17.75 18.34 28.41
N SER A 379 18.92 18.52 27.81
CA SER A 379 19.20 18.39 26.37
C SER A 379 19.18 16.93 25.86
N ARG A 380 18.49 16.02 26.57
CA ARG A 380 18.30 14.60 26.24
C ARG A 380 16.81 14.28 26.03
N PRO A 381 16.46 13.23 25.26
CA PRO A 381 15.09 13.04 24.79
C PRO A 381 14.10 12.82 25.93
N ASP A 382 12.99 13.56 25.87
CA ASP A 382 11.81 13.36 26.69
C ASP A 382 11.19 12.02 26.27
N TYR A 383 11.62 10.90 26.87
CA TYR A 383 10.96 9.60 26.76
C TYR A 383 9.63 9.68 27.47
N ARG A 384 8.69 10.37 26.85
CA ARG A 384 7.34 10.48 27.34
C ARG A 384 6.80 9.08 27.47
N CYS A 385 6.42 8.71 28.69
CA CYS A 385 5.67 7.49 28.89
C CYS A 385 4.29 7.49 28.23
N ALA A 386 3.82 8.66 27.81
CA ALA A 386 2.60 8.83 27.04
C ALA A 386 2.96 9.35 25.65
N LEU A 387 2.72 8.53 24.62
CA LEU A 387 2.79 8.97 23.23
C LEU A 387 1.77 10.09 23.02
N ARG A 388 2.17 11.18 22.36
CA ARG A 388 1.24 12.28 22.04
C ARG A 388 0.75 12.12 20.62
N ILE A 389 -0.39 11.49 20.45
CA ILE A 389 -0.97 11.24 19.13
C ILE A 389 -2.17 12.18 18.95
N ALA A 390 -2.19 12.92 17.84
CA ALA A 390 -3.27 13.85 17.48
C ALA A 390 -3.66 14.82 18.63
N GLY A 391 -2.68 15.51 19.21
CA GLY A 391 -2.91 16.47 20.29
C GLY A 391 -3.39 15.82 21.60
N ASP A 392 -2.72 14.74 22.02
CA ASP A 392 -3.00 13.98 23.27
C ASP A 392 -4.32 13.18 23.27
N ARG A 393 -4.96 13.03 22.11
CA ARG A 393 -6.19 12.24 21.95
C ARG A 393 -5.98 10.76 22.22
N TYR A 394 -4.81 10.22 21.86
CA TYR A 394 -4.48 8.82 22.06
C TYR A 394 -3.12 8.63 22.72
N GLY A 395 -2.90 7.43 23.28
CA GLY A 395 -1.73 7.15 24.12
C GLY A 395 -0.93 5.89 23.78
N SER A 396 -1.46 4.96 22.97
CA SER A 396 -0.74 3.74 22.57
C SER A 396 -0.38 3.72 21.08
N ILE A 397 0.60 2.90 20.71
CA ILE A 397 0.98 2.73 19.29
C ILE A 397 -0.12 2.00 18.48
N ALA A 398 -0.97 1.20 19.14
CA ALA A 398 -2.16 0.62 18.50
C ALA A 398 -3.18 1.71 18.13
N ASP A 399 -3.40 2.69 19.03
CA ASP A 399 -4.26 3.84 18.72
C ASP A 399 -3.73 4.68 17.57
N PHE A 400 -2.41 4.88 17.53
CA PHE A 400 -1.74 5.54 16.43
C PHE A 400 -2.03 4.88 15.08
N TYR A 401 -1.96 3.54 15.01
CA TYR A 401 -2.30 2.80 13.79
C TYR A 401 -3.77 3.00 13.40
N ARG A 402 -4.69 2.98 14.37
CA ARG A 402 -6.12 3.22 14.11
C ARG A 402 -6.41 4.65 13.64
N GLU A 403 -5.72 5.64 14.19
CA GLU A 403 -5.82 7.04 13.77
C GLU A 403 -5.38 7.19 12.30
N ILE A 404 -4.27 6.56 11.89
CA ILE A 404 -3.87 6.53 10.48
C ILE A 404 -4.98 5.89 9.63
N VAL A 405 -5.46 4.71 10.01
CA VAL A 405 -6.46 3.98 9.22
C VAL A 405 -7.77 4.79 9.07
N SER A 406 -8.23 5.41 10.15
CA SER A 406 -9.53 6.08 10.21
C SER A 406 -9.50 7.46 9.55
N GLU A 407 -8.42 8.22 9.78
CA GLU A 407 -8.37 9.63 9.37
C GLU A 407 -7.55 9.88 8.12
N ARG A 408 -6.60 8.98 7.80
CA ARG A 408 -5.55 9.24 6.82
C ARG A 408 -5.52 8.26 5.65
N LEU A 409 -6.22 7.15 5.76
CA LEU A 409 -6.35 6.21 4.65
C LEU A 409 -7.66 6.41 3.88
N THR A 410 -7.63 6.10 2.59
CA THR A 410 -8.84 5.89 1.77
C THR A 410 -9.62 4.66 2.27
N GLU A 411 -10.85 4.41 1.82
CA GLU A 411 -11.60 3.22 2.25
C GLU A 411 -10.90 1.89 1.92
N ARG A 412 -10.13 1.84 0.82
CA ARG A 412 -9.35 0.67 0.42
C ARG A 412 -7.95 0.65 1.04
N GLY A 413 -7.54 1.72 1.71
CA GLY A 413 -6.15 1.91 2.10
C GLY A 413 -5.68 0.93 3.17
N ARG A 414 -4.37 0.69 3.22
CA ARG A 414 -3.68 -0.18 4.17
C ARG A 414 -2.47 0.51 4.78
N LEU A 415 -2.24 0.25 6.07
CA LEU A 415 -1.04 0.66 6.77
C LEU A 415 -0.09 -0.54 6.87
N TYR A 416 1.18 -0.35 6.52
CA TYR A 416 2.24 -1.36 6.64
C TYR A 416 3.26 -0.89 7.67
N VAL A 417 3.28 -1.60 8.81
CA VAL A 417 4.22 -1.40 9.91
C VAL A 417 5.42 -2.30 9.65
N ILE A 418 6.56 -1.69 9.31
CA ILE A 418 7.82 -2.37 9.03
C ILE A 418 8.53 -2.60 10.36
N GLY A 419 8.77 -3.87 10.68
CA GLY A 419 9.57 -4.25 11.85
C GLY A 419 11.05 -3.86 11.71
N TYR A 420 11.79 -3.96 12.81
CA TYR A 420 13.23 -3.75 12.83
C TYR A 420 13.98 -5.08 12.63
N PRO A 421 15.06 -5.10 11.82
CA PRO A 421 15.81 -6.32 11.54
C PRO A 421 16.56 -6.83 12.77
N SER A 422 16.96 -8.10 12.74
CA SER A 422 17.95 -8.63 13.70
C SER A 422 19.31 -7.95 13.45
N LEU A 423 19.86 -7.27 14.45
CA LEU A 423 21.00 -6.36 14.27
C LEU A 423 22.37 -7.05 14.32
N ILE A 424 22.56 -7.93 15.30
CA ILE A 424 23.81 -8.64 15.54
C ILE A 424 23.47 -10.10 15.84
N ALA A 425 24.22 -11.03 15.25
CA ALA A 425 24.04 -12.45 15.50
C ALA A 425 24.29 -12.80 16.99
N PRO A 426 23.62 -13.82 17.56
CA PRO A 426 23.86 -14.26 18.93
C PRO A 426 25.33 -14.62 19.16
N SER A 427 25.83 -14.31 20.36
CA SER A 427 27.25 -14.46 20.69
C SER A 427 27.75 -15.91 20.62
N SER A 428 26.85 -16.86 20.81
CA SER A 428 27.09 -18.30 20.68
C SER A 428 27.40 -18.74 19.24
N GLU A 429 27.01 -17.96 18.23
CA GLU A 429 27.21 -18.29 16.81
C GLU A 429 28.48 -17.68 16.22
N TRP A 430 29.10 -16.75 16.94
CA TRP A 430 30.28 -16.03 16.50
C TRP A 430 31.45 -16.98 16.27
N ARG A 431 32.27 -16.65 15.26
CA ARG A 431 33.53 -17.33 15.03
C ARG A 431 34.41 -17.26 16.30
N LEU A 432 35.13 -18.35 16.59
CA LEU A 432 36.07 -18.44 17.71
C LEU A 432 37.15 -17.35 17.63
N PHE A 433 37.66 -17.11 16.43
CA PHE A 433 38.58 -16.02 16.12
C PHE A 433 37.88 -15.07 15.14
N GLY A 434 37.71 -13.81 15.53
CA GLY A 434 37.06 -12.80 14.69
C GLY A 434 36.88 -11.46 15.38
N PRO A 435 36.64 -10.38 14.61
CA PRO A 435 36.55 -9.02 15.14
C PRO A 435 35.39 -8.84 16.12
N CYS A 436 34.32 -9.62 16.00
CA CYS A 436 33.14 -9.51 16.86
C CYS A 436 33.44 -9.74 18.34
N ARG A 437 34.30 -10.71 18.69
CA ARG A 437 34.71 -10.97 20.09
C ARG A 437 35.63 -9.89 20.66
N VAL A 438 36.21 -9.06 19.80
CA VAL A 438 37.10 -7.95 20.17
C VAL A 438 36.31 -6.65 20.31
N VAL A 439 35.33 -6.45 19.44
CA VAL A 439 34.54 -5.22 19.35
C VAL A 439 33.33 -5.24 20.30
N TYR A 440 32.71 -6.41 20.49
CA TYR A 440 31.44 -6.53 21.21
C TYR A 440 31.55 -7.45 22.43
N LYS A 441 30.83 -7.09 23.50
CA LYS A 441 30.63 -7.94 24.68
C LYS A 441 29.49 -8.94 24.42
N PRO A 442 29.71 -10.25 24.56
CA PRO A 442 28.69 -11.29 24.33
C PRO A 442 27.36 -11.02 25.02
N GLU A 443 27.41 -10.72 26.32
CA GLU A 443 26.23 -10.54 27.16
C GLU A 443 25.39 -9.34 26.73
N THR A 444 26.07 -8.26 26.35
CA THR A 444 25.45 -7.04 25.83
C THR A 444 24.74 -7.28 24.51
N VAL A 445 25.37 -7.98 23.58
CA VAL A 445 24.75 -8.27 22.28
C VAL A 445 23.55 -9.18 22.43
N ASP A 446 23.66 -10.22 23.27
CA ASP A 446 22.55 -11.14 23.49
C ASP A 446 21.36 -10.42 24.18
N MET A 447 21.64 -9.47 25.08
CA MET A 447 20.62 -8.57 25.65
C MET A 447 19.94 -7.73 24.57
N LEU A 448 20.73 -7.04 23.73
CA LEU A 448 20.20 -6.22 22.63
C LEU A 448 19.34 -7.04 21.66
N GLY A 449 19.77 -8.26 21.34
CA GLY A 449 19.03 -9.20 20.51
C GLY A 449 17.67 -9.56 21.10
N ARG A 450 17.60 -9.88 22.40
CA ARG A 450 16.34 -10.15 23.11
C ARG A 450 15.39 -8.94 23.11
N LEU A 451 15.93 -7.75 23.35
CA LEU A 451 15.14 -6.51 23.40
C LEU A 451 14.63 -6.11 22.01
N ALA A 452 15.43 -6.25 20.96
CA ALA A 452 15.00 -6.02 19.59
C ALA A 452 13.90 -7.00 19.16
N GLU A 453 14.02 -8.28 19.54
CA GLU A 453 12.97 -9.27 19.30
C GLU A 453 11.68 -8.91 20.07
N GLN A 454 11.80 -8.49 21.33
CA GLN A 454 10.66 -8.06 22.14
C GLN A 454 9.95 -6.84 21.53
N LEU A 455 10.70 -5.84 21.07
CA LEU A 455 10.13 -4.68 20.39
C LEU A 455 9.31 -5.11 19.16
N ASN A 456 9.86 -5.96 18.31
CA ASN A 456 9.16 -6.49 17.15
C ASN A 456 7.89 -7.28 17.52
N ARG A 457 7.94 -8.09 18.59
CA ARG A 457 6.75 -8.78 19.12
C ARG A 457 5.66 -7.80 19.59
N GLN A 458 6.04 -6.71 20.25
CA GLN A 458 5.10 -5.69 20.70
C GLN A 458 4.50 -4.89 19.52
N LEU A 459 5.30 -4.53 18.52
CA LEU A 459 4.78 -3.90 17.29
C LEU A 459 3.76 -4.81 16.59
N ALA A 460 4.08 -6.10 16.43
CA ALA A 460 3.16 -7.06 15.86
C ALA A 460 1.89 -7.26 16.72
N ALA A 461 1.99 -7.15 18.05
CA ALA A 461 0.84 -7.20 18.95
C ALA A 461 -0.06 -5.97 18.78
N ALA A 462 0.51 -4.77 18.69
CA ALA A 462 -0.23 -3.55 18.43
C ALA A 462 -0.96 -3.58 17.07
N VAL A 463 -0.35 -4.17 16.03
CA VAL A 463 -1.01 -4.37 14.74
C VAL A 463 -2.24 -5.28 14.87
N ARG A 464 -2.14 -6.38 15.63
CA ARG A 464 -3.29 -7.27 15.89
C ARG A 464 -4.39 -6.54 16.65
N GLN A 465 -4.04 -5.85 17.74
CA GLN A 465 -4.98 -5.07 18.53
C GLN A 465 -5.69 -4.01 17.68
N ALA A 466 -4.96 -3.26 16.84
CA ALA A 466 -5.55 -2.25 15.97
C ALA A 466 -6.59 -2.85 15.02
N ASN A 467 -6.29 -4.00 14.39
CA ASN A 467 -7.24 -4.67 13.50
C ASN A 467 -8.46 -5.26 14.24
N GLU A 468 -8.26 -5.80 15.44
CA GLU A 468 -9.36 -6.29 16.29
C GLU A 468 -10.34 -5.17 16.62
N GLU A 469 -9.82 -4.00 17.00
CA GLU A 469 -10.63 -2.82 17.32
C GLU A 469 -11.26 -2.16 16.08
N LEU A 470 -10.62 -2.24 14.90
CA LEU A 470 -11.19 -1.78 13.63
C LEU A 470 -12.30 -2.73 13.10
N GLY A 471 -12.30 -4.00 13.51
CA GLY A 471 -13.21 -5.03 13.00
C GLY A 471 -12.90 -5.49 11.57
N GLU A 472 -11.76 -5.09 11.01
CA GLU A 472 -11.26 -5.50 9.69
C GLU A 472 -9.74 -5.45 9.64
N VAL A 473 -9.14 -6.26 8.76
CA VAL A 473 -7.67 -6.29 8.57
C VAL A 473 -7.26 -5.15 7.63
N ARG A 474 -6.71 -4.08 8.20
CA ARG A 474 -6.22 -2.90 7.47
C ARG A 474 -4.81 -2.47 7.84
N VAL A 475 -4.26 -3.00 8.93
CA VAL A 475 -2.88 -2.80 9.37
C VAL A 475 -2.12 -4.10 9.19
N HIS A 476 -0.97 -4.04 8.55
CA HIS A 476 -0.14 -5.19 8.20
C HIS A 476 1.23 -5.04 8.84
N TYR A 477 1.74 -6.11 9.44
CA TYR A 477 3.08 -6.13 10.01
C TYR A 477 4.05 -6.82 9.05
N VAL A 478 5.09 -6.11 8.62
CA VAL A 478 6.16 -6.64 7.76
C VAL A 478 7.32 -7.10 8.65
N ASP A 479 7.42 -8.41 8.86
CA ASP A 479 8.47 -9.03 9.68
C ASP A 479 9.82 -9.00 8.95
N THR A 480 10.71 -8.12 9.40
CA THR A 480 12.10 -8.05 8.93
C THR A 480 13.07 -8.78 9.86
N TYR A 481 12.67 -9.05 11.11
CA TYR A 481 13.54 -9.66 12.10
C TYR A 481 13.86 -11.11 11.74
N ARG A 482 12.82 -11.92 11.46
CA ARG A 482 13.02 -13.35 11.18
C ARG A 482 13.81 -13.62 9.89
N PRO A 483 13.49 -12.98 8.73
CA PRO A 483 14.26 -13.22 7.52
C PRO A 483 15.75 -12.85 7.65
N PHE A 484 16.06 -11.80 8.42
CA PHE A 484 17.44 -11.41 8.69
C PHE A 484 18.15 -12.43 9.59
N ARG A 485 17.45 -12.92 10.63
CA ARG A 485 17.95 -13.97 11.54
C ARG A 485 18.20 -15.29 10.84
N GLU A 486 17.25 -15.76 10.04
CA GLU A 486 17.31 -17.04 9.33
C GLU A 486 18.37 -17.02 8.22
N GLY A 487 18.46 -15.90 7.47
CA GLY A 487 19.48 -15.70 6.45
C GLY A 487 20.88 -15.38 7.01
N ARG A 488 21.00 -15.21 8.33
CA ARG A 488 22.22 -14.83 9.04
C ARG A 488 22.83 -13.53 8.51
N HIS A 489 21.98 -12.57 8.15
CA HIS A 489 22.34 -11.31 7.50
C HIS A 489 22.74 -10.19 8.48
N GLU A 490 22.73 -10.48 9.77
CA GLU A 490 23.09 -9.55 10.82
C GLU A 490 24.59 -9.24 10.82
N VAL A 491 24.99 -8.18 11.52
CA VAL A 491 26.40 -7.99 11.87
C VAL A 491 26.89 -9.21 12.66
N CYS A 492 28.09 -9.69 12.39
CA CYS A 492 28.65 -10.94 12.95
C CYS A 492 27.93 -12.23 12.54
N GLY A 493 26.95 -12.14 11.63
CA GLY A 493 26.32 -13.27 10.97
C GLY A 493 27.27 -14.01 10.02
N ARG A 494 26.79 -15.12 9.48
CA ARG A 494 27.53 -15.93 8.49
C ARG A 494 26.97 -15.80 7.07
N GLY A 495 25.86 -15.09 6.90
CA GLY A 495 25.24 -14.79 5.61
C GLY A 495 25.87 -13.57 4.94
N SER A 496 25.20 -13.04 3.93
CA SER A 496 25.58 -11.78 3.30
C SER A 496 25.21 -10.59 4.18
N ASP A 497 26.09 -9.59 4.27
CA ASP A 497 25.86 -8.41 5.12
C ASP A 497 24.71 -7.56 4.57
N PHE A 498 23.63 -7.43 5.35
CA PHE A 498 22.51 -6.51 5.05
C PHE A 498 22.53 -5.25 5.92
N LEU A 499 23.39 -5.22 6.92
CA LEU A 499 23.54 -4.10 7.84
C LEU A 499 24.94 -3.52 7.73
N HIS A 500 25.03 -2.22 7.95
CA HIS A 500 26.31 -1.58 8.23
C HIS A 500 26.78 -1.98 9.64
N GLY A 501 28.06 -2.35 9.77
CA GLY A 501 28.72 -2.37 11.07
C GLY A 501 28.93 -0.94 11.61
N ILE A 502 29.69 -0.79 12.70
CA ILE A 502 30.11 0.54 13.17
C ILE A 502 31.05 1.14 12.11
N THR A 503 30.50 2.00 11.26
CA THR A 503 31.23 2.64 10.16
C THR A 503 31.08 4.14 10.26
N HIS A 504 32.20 4.82 10.46
CA HIS A 504 32.29 6.29 10.42
C HIS A 504 32.30 6.75 8.97
N VAL A 505 31.48 7.77 8.67
CA VAL A 505 31.35 8.36 7.35
C VAL A 505 31.61 9.86 7.45
N GLY A 506 32.73 10.27 6.88
CA GLY A 506 33.24 11.64 6.88
C GLY A 506 34.76 11.64 6.86
N ARG A 507 35.39 12.66 6.26
CA ARG A 507 36.86 12.78 6.26
C ARG A 507 37.42 13.26 7.60
N ASP A 508 36.57 13.83 8.45
CA ASP A 508 36.92 14.37 9.77
C ASP A 508 36.41 13.43 10.88
N PRO A 509 37.30 12.85 11.72
CA PRO A 509 36.94 11.98 12.84
C PRO A 509 35.99 12.63 13.86
N LEU A 510 35.93 13.96 13.95
CA LEU A 510 35.13 14.70 14.94
C LEU A 510 33.78 15.20 14.40
N SER A 511 33.59 15.26 13.08
CA SER A 511 32.35 15.74 12.44
C SER A 511 31.69 14.75 11.48
N GLY A 512 32.31 13.60 11.21
CA GLY A 512 31.65 12.51 10.50
C GLY A 512 30.59 11.82 11.35
N TRP A 513 29.64 11.15 10.71
CA TRP A 513 28.54 10.45 11.37
C TRP A 513 28.67 8.94 11.23
N TYR A 514 27.98 8.19 12.08
CA TYR A 514 28.04 6.74 12.10
C TYR A 514 26.80 6.14 11.41
N ARG A 515 26.98 5.24 10.44
CA ARG A 515 25.87 4.49 9.78
C ARG A 515 25.42 3.26 10.60
N SER A 516 25.84 3.19 11.85
CA SER A 516 25.92 1.97 12.67
C SER A 516 24.61 1.21 12.75
N PHE A 517 24.67 -0.07 12.39
CA PHE A 517 23.56 -1.04 12.46
C PHE A 517 22.32 -0.69 11.62
N HIS A 518 22.39 0.33 10.76
CA HIS A 518 21.35 0.59 9.79
C HIS A 518 21.50 -0.33 8.57
N LEU A 519 20.40 -0.51 7.85
CA LEU A 519 20.37 -1.26 6.60
C LEU A 519 21.31 -0.64 5.57
N ASN A 520 22.06 -1.50 4.87
CA ASN A 520 22.79 -1.11 3.68
C ASN A 520 21.90 -1.27 2.43
N ASN A 521 22.45 -0.99 1.24
CA ASN A 521 21.71 -1.13 -0.02
C ASN A 521 21.07 -2.52 -0.21
N ALA A 522 21.76 -3.60 0.18
CA ALA A 522 21.23 -4.95 0.07
C ALA A 522 20.14 -5.22 1.11
N GLY A 523 20.30 -4.73 2.33
CA GLY A 523 19.30 -4.82 3.39
C GLY A 523 18.01 -4.08 3.03
N HIS A 524 18.09 -2.85 2.55
CA HIS A 524 16.91 -2.12 2.09
C HIS A 524 16.25 -2.79 0.89
N ALA A 525 17.02 -3.34 -0.05
CA ALA A 525 16.46 -4.10 -1.17
C ALA A 525 15.73 -5.36 -0.69
N ALA A 526 16.22 -6.05 0.35
CA ALA A 526 15.56 -7.19 0.94
C ALA A 526 14.23 -6.80 1.63
N VAL A 527 14.25 -5.75 2.46
CA VAL A 527 13.03 -5.24 3.12
C VAL A 527 12.03 -4.72 2.08
N ALA A 528 12.48 -4.06 1.03
CA ALA A 528 11.63 -3.59 -0.06
C ALA A 528 10.90 -4.72 -0.77
N ARG A 529 11.53 -5.89 -0.95
CA ARG A 529 10.88 -7.09 -1.52
C ARG A 529 9.80 -7.61 -0.59
N LEU A 530 10.12 -7.77 0.70
CA LEU A 530 9.14 -8.21 1.71
C LEU A 530 7.91 -7.27 1.75
N LEU A 531 8.16 -5.96 1.74
CA LEU A 531 7.10 -4.95 1.72
C LEU A 531 6.29 -5.00 0.42
N ALA A 532 6.94 -5.06 -0.75
CA ALA A 532 6.24 -5.14 -2.04
C ALA A 532 5.39 -6.42 -2.17
N ASP A 533 5.86 -7.53 -1.64
CA ASP A 533 5.13 -8.81 -1.67
C ASP A 533 3.94 -8.80 -0.69
N GLU A 534 4.12 -8.27 0.52
CA GLU A 534 3.02 -8.06 1.46
C GLU A 534 1.95 -7.13 0.85
N VAL A 535 2.36 -6.00 0.26
CA VAL A 535 1.46 -5.07 -0.43
C VAL A 535 0.72 -5.76 -1.58
N SER A 536 1.43 -6.51 -2.43
CA SER A 536 0.83 -7.18 -3.59
C SER A 536 -0.20 -8.24 -3.17
N SER A 537 -0.01 -8.87 -2.01
CA SER A 537 -0.90 -9.93 -1.53
C SER A 537 -2.12 -9.41 -0.78
N THR A 538 -2.02 -8.22 -0.18
CA THR A 538 -3.05 -7.68 0.75
C THR A 538 -3.77 -6.44 0.25
N PHE A 539 -3.21 -5.75 -0.75
CA PHE A 539 -3.83 -4.61 -1.43
C PHE A 539 -4.04 -4.92 -2.91
N ARG A 540 -5.24 -4.65 -3.41
CA ARG A 540 -5.55 -4.73 -4.84
C ARG A 540 -5.72 -3.33 -5.42
N PRO A 541 -4.87 -2.91 -6.38
CA PRO A 541 -5.16 -1.72 -7.14
C PRO A 541 -6.47 -1.94 -7.89
N SER A 542 -7.25 -0.89 -8.07
CA SER A 542 -8.45 -1.01 -8.87
C SER A 542 -8.08 -1.19 -10.34
N ILE A 543 -8.93 -1.91 -11.07
CA ILE A 543 -8.70 -2.20 -12.49
C ILE A 543 -8.64 -0.87 -13.25
N GLY A 544 -7.47 -0.55 -13.80
CA GLY A 544 -7.26 0.58 -14.71
C GLY A 544 -7.36 0.14 -16.17
N LEU A 545 -7.63 1.08 -17.07
CA LEU A 545 -7.42 0.86 -18.50
C LEU A 545 -5.91 0.85 -18.76
N ALA A 546 -5.40 -0.18 -19.45
CA ALA A 546 -4.04 -0.17 -19.95
C ALA A 546 -3.83 1.06 -20.83
N GLU A 547 -2.71 1.78 -20.65
CA GLU A 547 -2.40 2.95 -21.45
C GLU A 547 -2.19 2.50 -22.91
N PRO A 548 -2.84 3.14 -23.91
CA PRO A 548 -2.52 2.87 -25.30
C PRO A 548 -1.06 3.22 -25.51
N GLN A 549 -0.26 2.24 -25.93
CA GLN A 549 1.14 2.48 -26.28
C GLN A 549 1.16 3.55 -27.37
N ARG A 550 1.74 4.72 -27.08
CA ARG A 550 1.98 5.73 -28.11
C ARG A 550 2.80 5.07 -29.21
N PRO A 551 2.40 5.15 -30.49
CA PRO A 551 3.27 4.69 -31.56
C PRO A 551 4.56 5.50 -31.46
N SER A 552 5.68 4.79 -31.37
CA SER A 552 7.01 5.37 -31.54
C SER A 552 7.06 5.99 -32.93
N GLY A 553 7.00 7.32 -32.97
CA GLY A 553 7.22 8.13 -34.16
C GLY A 553 8.68 8.12 -34.59
#